data_AF-A0A9D4MP92-F1
#
_entry.id   AF-A0A9D4MP92-F1
#
_cell.length_a   1.000
_cell.length_b   1.000
_cell.length_c   1.000
_cell.angle_alpha   90.00
_cell.angle_beta   90.00
_cell.angle_gamma   90.00
#
_symmetry.space_group_name_H-M   'P 1'
#
loop_
_entity.id
_entity.type
_entity.pdbx_description
1 polymer ?
#
loop_
_entity_poly.entity_id
_entity_poly.type
_entity_poly.pdbx_seq_one_letter_code
_entity_poly.pdbx_strand_id
1 'polypeptide(L)'
;MDEDDHTISNGDEEEFEGKRKRKPPQKGCKRQKFTEVETEEIKTYFNEYLKSGICPRKQQVEDAKQKSRKKTGQIWKRSNDKIIKKISAMNHKKK
;
A
#
# COMPACT_ATOMS: atom_id res chain seq x y z
N MET A 1 44.26 18.93 32.35
CA MET A 1 42.79 18.95 32.53
C MET A 1 42.34 20.02 31.58
N ASP A 2 42.13 19.60 30.35
CA ASP A 2 41.89 20.47 29.21
C ASP A 2 40.37 20.49 29.03
N GLU A 3 39.76 21.63 29.34
CA GLU A 3 38.32 21.87 29.14
C GLU A 3 38.12 22.41 27.72
N ASP A 4 37.73 21.53 26.80
CA ASP A 4 37.30 21.89 25.45
C ASP A 4 35.86 22.48 25.47
N ASP A 5 35.78 23.81 25.35
CA ASP A 5 34.57 24.58 25.06
C ASP A 5 34.03 24.20 23.65
N HIS A 6 32.92 23.45 23.62
CA HIS A 6 32.17 23.19 22.38
C HIS A 6 31.11 24.26 22.18
N THR A 7 31.50 25.35 21.52
CA THR A 7 30.62 26.37 20.96
C THR A 7 29.78 25.75 19.83
N ILE A 8 28.53 25.37 20.12
CA ILE A 8 27.56 24.94 19.10
C ILE A 8 27.07 26.18 18.35
N SER A 9 27.68 26.45 17.20
CA SER A 9 27.23 27.44 16.22
C SER A 9 25.94 26.95 15.56
N ASN A 10 24.78 27.43 16.02
CA ASN A 10 23.52 27.29 15.29
C ASN A 10 23.57 28.18 14.04
N GLY A 11 24.03 27.60 12.93
CA GLY A 11 23.91 28.17 11.60
C GLY A 11 22.49 27.97 11.07
N ASP A 12 21.86 29.09 10.74
CA ASP A 12 20.59 29.28 10.05
C ASP A 12 20.62 28.64 8.65
N GLU A 13 19.75 27.66 8.34
CA GLU A 13 19.47 27.24 6.95
C GLU A 13 17.99 26.87 6.76
N GLU A 14 17.26 27.89 6.30
CA GLU A 14 16.21 27.87 5.28
C GLU A 14 15.09 26.81 5.32
N GLU A 15 13.90 27.35 5.58
CA GLU A 15 12.57 26.85 5.26
C GLU A 15 12.44 26.46 3.76
N PHE A 16 12.87 25.25 3.39
CA PHE A 16 12.66 24.75 2.03
C PHE A 16 11.20 24.28 1.86
N GLU A 17 10.32 25.22 1.50
CA GLU A 17 8.97 24.98 0.97
C GLU A 17 9.05 24.30 -0.43
N GLY A 18 9.63 23.11 -0.46
CA GLY A 18 9.81 22.32 -1.67
C GLY A 18 8.50 21.70 -2.11
N LYS A 19 7.75 22.39 -2.99
CA LYS A 19 6.72 21.76 -3.83
C LYS A 19 7.37 20.61 -4.60
N ARG A 20 7.31 19.39 -4.05
CA ARG A 20 7.85 18.17 -4.66
C ARG A 20 7.21 17.99 -6.04
N LYS A 21 7.93 18.39 -7.09
CA LYS A 21 7.52 18.19 -8.49
C LYS A 21 7.24 16.69 -8.68
N ARG A 22 5.99 16.35 -9.01
CA ARG A 22 5.59 14.96 -9.26
C ARG A 22 6.42 14.43 -10.43
N LYS A 23 7.19 13.36 -10.20
CA LYS A 23 7.91 12.68 -11.27
C LYS A 23 6.92 12.28 -12.38
N PRO A 24 7.22 12.52 -13.66
CA PRO A 24 6.34 12.10 -14.75
C PRO A 24 6.17 10.57 -14.71
N PRO A 25 5.00 10.05 -15.10
CA PRO A 25 4.77 8.60 -15.13
C PRO A 25 5.79 7.95 -16.08
N GLN A 26 6.44 6.90 -15.60
CA GLN A 26 7.41 6.14 -16.37
C GLN A 26 6.72 5.53 -17.60
N LYS A 27 7.12 5.96 -18.80
CA LYS A 27 6.54 5.49 -20.06
C LYS A 27 6.81 3.99 -20.21
N GLY A 28 5.78 3.20 -20.51
CA GLY A 28 5.89 1.76 -20.81
C GLY A 28 5.52 0.78 -19.69
N CYS A 29 5.30 1.22 -18.45
CA CYS A 29 4.85 0.32 -17.39
C CYS A 29 3.35 0.01 -17.51
N LYS A 30 3.00 -1.06 -18.24
CA LYS A 30 1.62 -1.56 -18.32
C LYS A 30 1.19 -2.05 -16.95
N ARG A 31 0.13 -1.45 -16.39
CA ARG A 31 -0.45 -1.90 -15.11
C ARG A 31 -0.97 -3.33 -15.25
N GLN A 32 -0.42 -4.24 -14.46
CA GLN A 32 -0.90 -5.62 -14.38
C GLN A 32 -2.33 -5.64 -13.80
N LYS A 33 -3.32 -5.95 -14.64
CA LYS A 33 -4.71 -6.12 -14.25
C LYS A 33 -4.87 -7.30 -13.30
N PHE A 34 -5.86 -7.24 -12.42
CA PHE A 34 -6.28 -8.40 -11.63
C PHE A 34 -7.04 -9.37 -12.52
N THR A 35 -6.74 -10.66 -12.42
CA THR A 35 -7.49 -11.72 -13.09
C THR A 35 -8.85 -11.93 -12.42
N GLU A 36 -9.74 -12.66 -13.07
CA GLU A 36 -11.03 -13.03 -12.51
C GLU A 36 -10.86 -13.91 -11.27
N VAL A 37 -9.98 -14.92 -11.36
CA VAL A 37 -9.62 -15.80 -10.24
C VAL A 37 -9.11 -15.01 -9.03
N GLU A 38 -8.19 -14.05 -9.24
CA GLU A 38 -7.72 -13.19 -8.14
C GLU A 38 -8.86 -12.34 -7.56
N THR A 39 -9.79 -11.89 -8.39
CA THR A 39 -10.89 -11.04 -7.95
C THR A 39 -11.93 -11.84 -7.16
N GLU A 40 -12.23 -13.08 -7.57
CA GLU A 40 -13.08 -14.01 -6.82
C GLU A 40 -12.46 -14.37 -5.49
N GLU A 41 -11.17 -14.66 -5.47
CA GLU A 41 -10.43 -14.96 -4.25
C GLU A 41 -10.48 -13.78 -3.25
N ILE A 42 -10.31 -12.54 -3.74
CA ILE A 42 -10.50 -11.33 -2.92
C ILE A 42 -11.93 -11.25 -2.37
N LYS A 43 -12.95 -11.54 -3.18
CA LYS A 43 -14.35 -11.53 -2.71
C LYS A 43 -14.58 -12.55 -1.61
N THR A 44 -13.99 -13.74 -1.72
CA THR A 44 -14.14 -14.80 -0.72
C THR A 44 -13.46 -14.44 0.59
N TYR A 45 -12.20 -13.98 0.56
CA TYR A 45 -11.46 -13.67 1.80
C TYR A 45 -11.86 -12.35 2.46
N PHE A 46 -12.32 -11.37 1.69
CA PHE A 46 -12.64 -10.04 2.19
C PHE A 46 -14.13 -9.70 2.09
N ASN A 47 -15.01 -10.71 2.04
CA ASN A 47 -16.46 -10.52 1.89
C ASN A 47 -17.02 -9.54 2.93
N GLU A 48 -16.61 -9.66 4.19
CA GLU A 48 -17.06 -8.80 5.29
C GLU A 48 -16.66 -7.34 5.10
N TYR A 49 -15.44 -7.09 4.61
CA TYR A 49 -14.95 -5.74 4.26
C TYR A 49 -15.69 -5.16 3.05
N LEU A 50 -16.02 -6.02 2.07
CA LEU A 50 -16.78 -5.63 0.88
C LEU A 50 -18.26 -5.37 1.16
N LYS A 51 -18.80 -5.94 2.24
CA LYS A 51 -20.18 -5.69 2.72
C LYS A 51 -20.24 -4.43 3.57
N SER A 52 -19.28 -4.25 4.49
CA SER A 52 -19.21 -3.08 5.36
C SER A 52 -18.72 -1.81 4.64
N GLY A 53 -18.10 -1.94 3.46
CA GLY A 53 -17.49 -0.82 2.75
C GLY A 53 -16.17 -0.35 3.36
N ILE A 54 -15.64 -1.07 4.36
CA ILE A 54 -14.39 -0.76 5.06
C ILE A 54 -13.21 -1.38 4.30
N CYS A 55 -12.04 -0.75 4.35
CA CYS A 55 -10.82 -1.29 3.77
C CYS A 55 -10.01 -2.08 4.83
N PRO A 56 -9.50 -3.28 4.53
CA PRO A 56 -8.71 -4.06 5.49
C PRO A 56 -7.34 -3.43 5.76
N ARG A 57 -6.83 -3.64 6.96
CA ARG A 57 -5.46 -3.27 7.36
C ARG A 57 -4.44 -4.25 6.80
N LYS A 58 -3.16 -3.85 6.79
CA LYS A 58 -2.04 -4.67 6.27
C LYS A 58 -1.98 -6.07 6.91
N GLN A 59 -2.18 -6.17 8.22
CA GLN A 59 -2.16 -7.46 8.93
C GLN A 59 -3.22 -8.44 8.40
N GLN A 60 -4.46 -7.96 8.23
CA GLN A 60 -5.58 -8.75 7.72
C GLN A 60 -5.32 -9.24 6.29
N VAL A 61 -4.61 -8.43 5.49
CA VAL A 61 -4.20 -8.81 4.13
C VAL A 61 -3.11 -9.88 4.17
N GLU A 62 -2.14 -9.78 5.06
CA GLU A 62 -1.11 -10.83 5.21
C GLU A 62 -1.73 -12.16 5.67
N ASP A 63 -2.67 -12.13 6.62
CA ASP A 63 -3.37 -13.34 7.07
C ASP A 63 -4.14 -14.00 5.90
N ALA A 64 -4.81 -13.19 5.07
CA ALA A 64 -5.49 -13.67 3.88
C ALA A 64 -4.50 -14.23 2.83
N LYS A 65 -3.33 -13.59 2.65
CA LYS A 65 -2.29 -14.09 1.75
C LYS A 65 -1.69 -15.41 2.24
N GLN A 66 -1.51 -15.59 3.55
CA GLN A 66 -1.07 -16.87 4.10
C GLN A 66 -2.10 -17.98 3.84
N LYS A 67 -3.39 -17.67 4.03
CA LYS A 67 -4.48 -18.61 3.70
C LYS A 67 -4.52 -18.93 2.20
N SER A 68 -4.36 -17.93 1.34
CA SER A 68 -4.28 -18.08 -0.11
C SER A 68 -3.11 -18.97 -0.53
N ARG A 69 -1.91 -18.74 0.02
CA ARG A 69 -0.71 -19.53 -0.26
C ARG A 69 -0.91 -21.02 0.07
N LYS A 70 -1.55 -21.32 1.21
CA LYS A 70 -1.87 -22.70 1.62
C LYS A 70 -2.89 -23.38 0.69
N LYS A 71 -3.86 -22.62 0.17
CA LYS A 71 -4.90 -23.10 -0.75
C LYS A 71 -4.53 -22.93 -2.23
N THR A 72 -3.24 -22.81 -2.55
CA THR A 72 -2.71 -22.64 -3.92
C THR A 72 -3.35 -21.49 -4.71
N GLY A 73 -3.82 -20.46 -4.01
CA GLY A 73 -4.41 -19.26 -4.59
C GLY A 73 -3.42 -18.36 -5.33
N GLN A 74 -3.89 -17.20 -5.78
CA GLN A 74 -3.10 -16.26 -6.56
C GLN A 74 -2.88 -14.92 -5.85
N ILE A 75 -3.74 -14.52 -4.91
CA ILE A 75 -3.61 -13.23 -4.23
C ILE A 75 -2.32 -13.11 -3.40
N TRP A 76 -1.74 -14.22 -2.93
CA TRP A 76 -0.48 -14.20 -2.19
C TRP A 76 0.72 -13.68 -3.02
N LYS A 77 0.62 -13.73 -4.35
CA LYS A 77 1.64 -13.20 -5.28
C LYS A 77 1.56 -11.68 -5.45
N ARG A 78 0.47 -11.05 -4.99
CA ARG A 78 0.28 -9.60 -5.08
C ARG A 78 0.84 -8.90 -3.83
N SER A 79 1.36 -7.70 -4.03
CA SER A 79 1.72 -6.79 -2.93
C SER A 79 0.45 -6.33 -2.19
N ASN A 80 0.54 -6.14 -0.88
CA ASN A 80 -0.59 -5.76 -0.04
C ASN A 80 -1.28 -4.49 -0.52
N ASP A 81 -0.51 -3.48 -0.92
CA ASP A 81 -1.06 -2.21 -1.40
C ASP A 81 -1.93 -2.38 -2.65
N LYS A 82 -1.60 -3.35 -3.52
CA LYS A 82 -2.42 -3.65 -4.71
C LYS A 82 -3.74 -4.30 -4.31
N ILE A 83 -3.73 -5.19 -3.31
CA ILE A 83 -4.94 -5.84 -2.79
C ILE A 83 -5.84 -4.81 -2.11
N ILE A 84 -5.28 -3.97 -1.23
CA ILE A 84 -6.01 -2.90 -0.53
C ILE A 84 -6.64 -1.94 -1.55
N LYS A 85 -5.88 -1.47 -2.55
CA LYS A 85 -6.41 -0.60 -3.62
C LYS A 85 -7.53 -1.28 -4.41
N LYS A 86 -7.41 -2.58 -4.67
CA LYS A 86 -8.45 -3.35 -5.37
C LYS A 86 -9.73 -3.42 -4.54
N ILE A 87 -9.64 -3.70 -3.24
CA ILE A 87 -10.79 -3.75 -2.32
C ILE A 87 -11.44 -2.37 -2.21
N SER A 88 -10.65 -1.31 -2.01
CA SER A 88 -11.14 0.07 -2.01
C SER A 88 -11.89 0.39 -3.31
N ALA A 89 -11.31 0.09 -4.48
CA ALA A 89 -11.97 0.30 -5.76
C ALA A 89 -13.28 -0.48 -5.90
N MET A 90 -13.36 -1.70 -5.35
CA MET A 90 -14.59 -2.50 -5.34
C MET A 90 -15.65 -1.90 -4.41
N ASN A 91 -15.26 -1.31 -3.28
CA ASN A 91 -16.17 -0.60 -2.38
C ASN A 91 -16.72 0.68 -3.03
N HIS A 92 -15.88 1.42 -3.75
CA HIS A 92 -16.32 2.62 -4.46
C HIS A 92 -17.26 2.34 -5.64
N LYS A 93 -17.10 1.20 -6.35
CA LYS A 93 -17.96 0.82 -7.48
C LYS A 93 -19.37 0.37 -7.05
N LYS A 94 -19.57 0.02 -5.78
CA LYS A 94 -20.87 -0.41 -5.24
C LYS A 94 -21.78 0.75 -4.84
N LYS A 95 -21.25 1.97 -4.73
CA LYS A 95 -22.04 3.20 -4.60
C LYS A 95 -22.48 3.67 -5.97
#